data_AF-A0AAE1DU50-F1
#
_entry.id   AF-A0AAE1DU50-F1
#
_cell.length_a   1.000
_cell.length_b   1.000
_cell.length_c   1.000
_cell.angle_alpha   90.00
_cell.angle_beta   90.00
_cell.angle_gamma   90.00
#
_symmetry.space_group_name_H-M   'P 1'
#
loop_
_entity.id
_entity.type
_entity.pdbx_description
1 polymer ?
#
loop_
_entity_poly.entity_id
_entity_poly.type
_entity_poly.pdbx_seq_one_letter_code
_entity_poly.pdbx_strand_id
1 'polypeptide(L)'
;MMSITKVDFMRVQTVSLTTIDFMRVPIKVSITTVDFMRVPIKVSITTVDLMRVPIKVSTATVVFRQVLIVSITTVDLLQVRIASITTVDLLQVRIASITTVDLLQVRIASITTVDLLQVRIASITTVDLLQVRIASITTVDLLQVRIASITTVDLLQVRIASITTVDLLQVRIASITTVDLLQVRIASITTVDLLHVRIASITTVDLLQVRIASITTVDLLQVRIASITTVDLLQVRIASITTVDLLQVRIASITTVDLLQVRIASITTVDLLQVRIASITTVDLLQVRIASITTVDLLQVRIASITTVDLLQVRIASITTVDLLQVRIASITTVDLLQVRIASITTVDLLQVRIASITTVDLLQVRIASINTVDLLQVRIASITTVDLLQVRIASITTVDLLQALTLTTATTGLVHALMVLFDKNDTST
;
A
#
# COMPACT_ATOMS: atom_id res chain seq x y z
N MET A 1 24.22 7.98 -36.24
CA MET A 1 24.37 7.00 -35.14
C MET A 1 25.62 7.39 -34.36
N MET A 2 25.50 8.10 -33.23
CA MET A 2 26.65 8.36 -32.37
C MET A 2 26.81 7.19 -31.40
N SER A 3 27.69 6.26 -31.75
CA SER A 3 28.07 5.15 -30.89
C SER A 3 29.36 5.55 -30.19
N ILE A 4 29.28 5.90 -28.90
CA ILE A 4 30.47 6.05 -28.08
C ILE A 4 30.88 4.65 -27.63
N THR A 5 31.59 3.93 -28.50
CA THR A 5 31.96 2.51 -28.30
C THR A 5 33.22 2.35 -27.46
N LYS A 6 34.03 3.41 -27.34
CA LYS A 6 35.20 3.47 -26.46
C LYS A 6 35.57 4.94 -26.27
N VAL A 7 35.34 5.50 -25.09
CA VAL A 7 35.96 6.75 -24.67
C VAL A 7 36.88 6.41 -23.53
N ASP A 8 38.13 6.84 -23.65
CA ASP A 8 39.10 6.75 -22.58
C ASP A 8 38.71 7.80 -21.52
N PHE A 9 37.86 7.36 -20.58
CA PHE A 9 37.16 8.21 -19.62
C PHE A 9 38.05 8.66 -18.45
N MET A 10 39.38 8.71 -18.63
CA MET A 10 40.30 9.27 -17.64
C MET A 10 40.08 10.78 -17.38
N ARG A 11 39.32 11.50 -18.23
CA ARG A 11 39.13 12.95 -18.12
C ARG A 11 37.73 13.52 -18.46
N VAL A 12 36.75 12.72 -18.89
CA VAL A 12 35.43 13.28 -19.26
C VAL A 12 34.53 13.34 -18.04
N GLN A 13 34.49 14.52 -17.41
CA GLN A 13 33.79 14.79 -16.15
C GLN A 13 32.32 15.23 -16.34
N THR A 14 31.90 15.52 -17.57
CA THR A 14 30.52 15.96 -17.89
C THR A 14 30.25 15.68 -19.36
N VAL A 15 29.11 15.06 -19.67
CA VAL A 15 28.56 15.08 -21.04
C VAL A 15 27.53 16.20 -21.06
N SER A 16 27.99 17.40 -21.42
CA SER A 16 27.14 18.56 -21.65
C SER A 16 26.84 18.66 -23.14
N LEU A 17 25.58 18.46 -23.54
CA LEU A 17 25.13 18.71 -24.91
C LEU A 17 24.35 20.02 -24.86
N THR A 18 25.01 21.14 -25.18
CA THR A 18 24.46 22.49 -24.95
C THR A 18 23.51 22.96 -26.05
N THR A 19 23.65 22.46 -27.27
CA THR A 19 22.69 22.66 -28.37
C THR A 19 22.98 21.64 -29.45
N ILE A 20 22.08 20.69 -29.71
CA ILE A 20 22.17 19.92 -30.93
C ILE A 20 20.79 19.77 -31.57
N ASP A 21 20.65 20.38 -32.73
CA ASP A 21 19.53 20.19 -33.63
C ASP A 21 19.67 18.82 -34.32
N PHE A 22 19.33 17.76 -33.59
CA PHE A 22 19.24 16.41 -34.15
C PHE A 22 17.78 16.11 -34.46
N MET A 23 17.32 16.50 -35.64
CA MET A 23 16.23 15.80 -36.28
C MET A 23 16.62 14.32 -36.46
N ARG A 24 16.14 13.45 -35.56
CA ARG A 24 16.04 11.97 -35.69
C ARG A 24 17.27 11.09 -35.38
N VAL A 25 18.09 11.36 -34.35
CA VAL A 25 19.18 10.43 -33.96
C VAL A 25 19.08 9.94 -32.51
N PRO A 26 18.81 8.63 -32.26
CA PRO A 26 18.85 8.00 -30.93
C PRO A 26 20.17 8.25 -30.18
N ILE A 27 20.09 8.67 -28.92
CA ILE A 27 21.25 8.76 -28.01
C ILE A 27 21.35 7.44 -27.22
N LYS A 28 22.29 6.59 -27.59
CA LYS A 28 22.59 5.33 -26.88
C LYS A 28 23.93 5.46 -26.16
N VAL A 29 23.89 5.43 -24.83
CA VAL A 29 25.09 5.35 -23.99
C VAL A 29 25.23 3.91 -23.51
N SER A 30 26.27 3.21 -23.99
CA SER A 30 26.56 1.81 -23.62
C SER A 30 27.93 1.75 -22.96
N ILE A 31 27.98 1.24 -21.72
CA ILE A 31 29.21 1.16 -20.93
C ILE A 31 29.38 -0.30 -20.52
N THR A 32 30.38 -0.98 -21.11
CA THR A 32 30.55 -2.43 -21.01
C THR A 32 31.38 -2.89 -19.82
N THR A 33 32.40 -2.13 -19.42
CA THR A 33 33.22 -2.44 -18.24
C THR A 33 34.01 -1.20 -17.84
N VAL A 34 33.76 -0.65 -16.64
CA VAL A 34 34.68 0.32 -16.06
C VAL A 34 34.71 0.24 -14.54
N ASP A 35 35.92 0.17 -13.99
CA ASP A 35 36.19 0.34 -12.56
C ASP A 35 36.34 1.85 -12.28
N PHE A 36 35.31 2.44 -11.67
CA PHE A 36 35.34 3.84 -11.25
C PHE A 36 35.00 3.95 -9.77
N MET A 37 36.03 3.98 -8.95
CA MET A 37 35.90 4.29 -7.53
C MET A 37 35.30 5.68 -7.23
N ARG A 38 35.20 6.65 -8.19
CA ARG A 38 34.94 8.07 -7.80
C ARG A 38 34.18 9.02 -8.75
N VAL A 39 33.58 8.64 -9.89
CA VAL A 39 33.01 9.65 -10.83
C VAL A 39 31.51 9.47 -11.14
N PRO A 40 30.63 10.44 -10.79
CA PRO A 40 29.22 10.40 -11.18
C PRO A 40 29.03 10.75 -12.67
N ILE A 41 28.16 10.02 -13.38
CA ILE A 41 27.73 10.44 -14.72
C ILE A 41 26.66 11.52 -14.55
N LYS A 42 27.00 12.75 -14.95
CA LYS A 42 26.07 13.88 -15.05
C LYS A 42 25.61 14.03 -16.50
N VAL A 43 24.31 13.88 -16.75
CA VAL A 43 23.66 14.20 -18.03
C VAL A 43 22.83 15.47 -17.82
N SER A 44 23.22 16.57 -18.46
CA SER A 44 22.49 17.85 -18.45
C SER A 44 22.10 18.20 -19.88
N ILE A 45 20.80 18.32 -20.16
CA ILE A 45 20.24 18.67 -21.46
C ILE A 45 19.33 19.88 -21.24
N THR A 46 19.80 21.08 -21.58
CA THR A 46 19.16 22.34 -21.14
C THR A 46 18.05 22.84 -22.07
N THR A 47 18.15 22.65 -23.38
CA THR A 47 17.08 22.98 -24.36
C THR A 47 17.29 22.19 -25.65
N VAL A 48 16.39 21.28 -25.97
CA VAL A 48 16.32 20.66 -27.31
C VAL A 48 14.86 20.34 -27.60
N ASP A 49 14.36 20.78 -28.76
CA ASP A 49 13.12 20.30 -29.37
C ASP A 49 13.35 18.86 -29.86
N LEU A 50 13.38 17.91 -28.91
CA LEU A 50 13.54 16.48 -29.20
C LEU A 50 12.20 15.91 -29.60
N MET A 51 11.72 16.26 -30.78
CA MET A 51 10.79 15.38 -31.46
C MET A 51 11.50 14.02 -31.70
N ARG A 52 11.17 13.05 -30.84
CA ARG A 52 11.32 11.59 -31.06
C ARG A 52 12.75 11.04 -30.95
N VAL A 53 13.44 11.24 -29.83
CA VAL A 53 14.75 10.60 -29.58
C VAL A 53 14.75 9.82 -28.26
N PRO A 54 14.86 8.48 -28.29
CA PRO A 54 14.96 7.68 -27.07
C PRO A 54 16.35 7.79 -26.43
N ILE A 55 16.40 8.03 -25.13
CA ILE A 55 17.62 7.96 -24.32
C ILE A 55 17.69 6.58 -23.65
N LYS A 56 18.72 5.79 -24.01
CA LYS A 56 18.96 4.46 -23.42
C LYS A 56 20.33 4.39 -22.77
N VAL A 57 20.35 4.14 -21.46
CA VAL A 57 21.56 3.79 -20.70
C VAL A 57 21.53 2.28 -20.42
N SER A 58 22.55 1.53 -20.83
CA SER A 58 22.65 0.07 -20.66
C SER A 58 24.06 -0.35 -20.22
N THR A 59 24.14 -1.25 -19.24
CA THR A 59 25.40 -1.68 -18.63
C THR A 59 25.43 -3.20 -18.40
N ALA A 60 26.60 -3.83 -18.57
CA ALA A 60 26.78 -5.29 -18.43
C ALA A 60 27.47 -5.69 -17.11
N THR A 61 28.46 -4.90 -16.66
CA THR A 61 29.17 -5.08 -15.38
C THR A 61 29.77 -3.73 -14.98
N VAL A 62 29.11 -2.96 -14.11
CA VAL A 62 29.65 -1.64 -13.68
C VAL A 62 29.28 -1.30 -12.24
N VAL A 63 30.29 -0.73 -11.54
CA VAL A 63 30.20 -0.01 -10.26
C VAL A 63 29.70 1.43 -10.54
N PHE A 64 28.40 1.62 -10.78
CA PHE A 64 27.83 2.98 -10.88
C PHE A 64 27.30 3.46 -9.53
N ARG A 65 27.93 4.49 -8.96
CA ARG A 65 27.40 5.15 -7.75
C ARG A 65 26.15 5.99 -8.00
N GLN A 66 26.05 6.66 -9.17
CA GLN A 66 24.99 7.63 -9.42
C GLN A 66 24.75 7.92 -10.93
N VAL A 67 23.49 7.86 -11.34
CA VAL A 67 22.92 8.44 -12.57
C VAL A 67 22.18 9.72 -12.17
N LEU A 68 22.59 10.86 -12.70
CA LEU A 68 21.94 12.15 -12.45
C LEU A 68 21.46 12.79 -13.75
N ILE A 69 20.13 13.01 -13.82
CA ILE A 69 19.44 13.79 -14.84
C ILE A 69 18.97 15.09 -14.18
N VAL A 70 19.52 16.22 -14.63
CA VAL A 70 19.34 17.53 -13.98
C VAL A 70 18.02 18.17 -14.39
N SER A 71 17.78 18.32 -15.69
CA SER A 71 16.55 18.88 -16.23
C SER A 71 16.35 18.38 -17.65
N ILE A 72 15.11 18.10 -18.04
CA ILE A 72 14.70 17.84 -19.42
C ILE A 72 13.36 18.56 -19.63
N THR A 73 13.21 19.32 -20.72
CA THR A 73 11.92 19.95 -21.04
C THR A 73 10.93 18.88 -21.51
N THR A 74 11.19 18.30 -22.68
CA THR A 74 10.31 17.29 -23.30
C THR A 74 11.13 16.10 -23.80
N VAL A 75 10.70 14.87 -23.53
CA VAL A 75 11.31 13.65 -24.09
C VAL A 75 10.28 12.56 -24.30
N ASP A 76 10.22 11.97 -25.49
CA ASP A 76 9.31 10.85 -25.77
C ASP A 76 9.66 9.62 -24.90
N LEU A 77 10.92 9.18 -24.92
CA LEU A 77 11.36 7.99 -24.20
C LEU A 77 12.64 8.20 -23.37
N LEU A 78 12.53 8.00 -22.06
CA LEU A 78 13.64 7.95 -21.12
C LEU A 78 13.77 6.57 -20.45
N GLN A 79 14.79 5.79 -20.82
CA GLN A 79 15.05 4.46 -20.26
C GLN A 79 16.41 4.34 -19.57
N VAL A 80 16.37 4.04 -18.27
CA VAL A 80 17.53 3.59 -17.49
C VAL A 80 17.44 2.08 -17.32
N ARG A 81 18.39 1.32 -17.89
CA ARG A 81 18.40 -0.14 -17.83
C ARG A 81 19.70 -0.66 -17.22
N ILE A 82 19.55 -1.42 -16.15
CA ILE A 82 20.62 -2.12 -15.45
C ILE A 82 20.35 -3.62 -15.62
N ALA A 83 21.24 -4.32 -16.34
CA ALA A 83 21.03 -5.73 -16.68
C ALA A 83 21.36 -6.65 -15.50
N SER A 84 22.58 -6.56 -14.98
CA SER A 84 23.04 -7.36 -13.84
C SER A 84 24.15 -6.62 -13.09
N ILE A 85 24.10 -6.66 -11.76
CA ILE A 85 25.18 -6.19 -10.87
C ILE A 85 25.43 -7.27 -9.81
N THR A 86 26.69 -7.56 -9.52
CA THR A 86 27.03 -8.49 -8.41
C THR A 86 27.03 -7.75 -7.07
N THR A 87 27.99 -6.85 -6.85
CA THR A 87 28.15 -6.08 -5.62
C THR A 87 28.27 -4.59 -5.95
N VAL A 88 27.58 -3.73 -5.20
CA VAL A 88 27.76 -2.28 -5.28
C VAL A 88 27.33 -1.63 -3.96
N ASP A 89 28.16 -0.77 -3.35
CA ASP A 89 27.74 -0.08 -2.11
C ASP A 89 26.54 0.84 -2.35
N LEU A 90 26.52 1.55 -3.48
CA LEU A 90 25.54 2.60 -3.77
C LEU A 90 25.13 2.58 -5.23
N LEU A 91 23.83 2.59 -5.49
CA LEU A 91 23.24 2.78 -6.81
C LEU A 91 22.12 3.82 -6.75
N GLN A 92 22.34 5.00 -7.31
CA GLN A 92 21.33 6.06 -7.36
C GLN A 92 20.89 6.38 -8.79
N VAL A 93 19.59 6.48 -9.02
CA VAL A 93 18.99 7.09 -10.22
C VAL A 93 18.25 8.34 -9.76
N ARG A 94 18.70 9.52 -10.19
CA ARG A 94 18.15 10.81 -9.78
C ARG A 94 17.68 11.60 -10.99
N ILE A 95 16.40 11.96 -10.98
CA ILE A 95 15.75 12.83 -11.96
C ILE A 95 15.29 14.06 -11.19
N ALA A 96 15.89 15.22 -11.46
CA ALA A 96 15.59 16.44 -10.74
C ALA A 96 14.30 17.10 -11.25
N SER A 97 14.18 17.32 -12.56
CA SER A 97 12.97 17.88 -13.16
C SER A 97 12.77 17.38 -14.59
N ILE A 98 11.51 17.08 -14.95
CA ILE A 98 11.06 16.89 -16.33
C ILE A 98 9.76 17.68 -16.51
N THR A 99 9.60 18.43 -17.61
CA THR A 99 8.29 19.03 -17.90
C THR A 99 7.36 17.95 -18.44
N THR A 100 7.63 17.39 -19.62
CA THR A 100 6.81 16.33 -20.22
C THR A 100 7.66 15.12 -20.61
N VAL A 101 7.13 13.92 -20.37
CA VAL A 101 7.72 12.67 -20.88
C VAL A 101 6.66 11.62 -21.14
N ASP A 102 6.58 11.09 -22.36
CA ASP A 102 5.56 10.07 -22.67
C ASP A 102 5.88 8.77 -21.88
N LEU A 103 7.14 8.33 -21.92
CA LEU A 103 7.57 7.10 -21.26
C LEU A 103 8.88 7.24 -20.46
N LEU A 104 8.77 7.11 -19.14
CA LEU A 104 9.90 7.03 -18.21
C LEU A 104 10.00 5.63 -17.61
N GLN A 105 11.09 4.90 -17.92
CA GLN A 105 11.34 3.58 -17.35
C GLN A 105 12.69 3.48 -16.65
N VAL A 106 12.67 3.04 -15.40
CA VAL A 106 13.84 2.54 -14.67
C VAL A 106 13.70 1.04 -14.52
N ARG A 107 14.62 0.26 -15.11
CA ARG A 107 14.58 -1.20 -15.09
C ARG A 107 15.88 -1.77 -14.56
N ILE A 108 15.80 -2.50 -13.47
CA ILE A 108 16.87 -3.29 -12.88
C ILE A 108 16.48 -4.77 -13.03
N ALA A 109 17.26 -5.55 -13.77
CA ALA A 109 16.97 -6.96 -13.99
C ALA A 109 17.48 -7.83 -12.82
N SER A 110 18.76 -7.79 -12.49
CA SER A 110 19.27 -8.50 -11.32
C SER A 110 20.34 -7.71 -10.56
N ILE A 111 20.31 -7.80 -9.23
CA ILE A 111 21.40 -7.39 -8.34
C ILE A 111 21.64 -8.51 -7.33
N THR A 112 22.89 -8.93 -7.11
CA THR A 112 23.16 -9.87 -6.01
C THR A 112 23.14 -9.12 -4.68
N THR A 113 23.99 -8.12 -4.50
CA THR A 113 24.13 -7.38 -3.24
C THR A 113 24.25 -5.87 -3.50
N VAL A 114 23.56 -5.05 -2.71
CA VAL A 114 23.71 -3.59 -2.74
C VAL A 114 23.36 -2.96 -1.39
N ASP A 115 24.23 -2.14 -0.80
CA ASP A 115 23.88 -1.52 0.48
C ASP A 115 22.75 -0.49 0.28
N LEU A 116 22.85 0.36 -0.75
CA LEU A 116 21.87 1.41 -1.01
C LEU A 116 21.44 1.51 -2.48
N LEU A 117 20.17 1.18 -2.75
CA LEU A 117 19.52 1.40 -4.03
C LEU A 117 18.47 2.53 -3.94
N GLN A 118 18.69 3.64 -4.65
CA GLN A 118 17.76 4.77 -4.66
C GLN A 118 17.30 5.13 -6.06
N VAL A 119 16.00 5.21 -6.27
CA VAL A 119 15.37 5.88 -7.41
C VAL A 119 14.67 7.13 -6.90
N ARG A 120 15.09 8.31 -7.34
CA ARG A 120 14.56 9.60 -6.90
C ARG A 120 14.11 10.42 -8.09
N ILE A 121 12.84 10.81 -8.08
CA ILE A 121 12.22 11.72 -9.04
C ILE A 121 11.73 12.91 -8.23
N ALA A 122 12.30 14.10 -8.47
CA ALA A 122 11.94 15.30 -7.71
C ALA A 122 10.68 15.97 -8.27
N SER A 123 10.62 16.19 -9.57
CA SER A 123 9.45 16.80 -10.21
C SER A 123 9.25 16.29 -11.63
N ILE A 124 8.00 16.00 -11.98
CA ILE A 124 7.53 15.82 -13.35
C ILE A 124 6.25 16.63 -13.50
N THR A 125 6.08 17.39 -14.58
CA THR A 125 4.77 18.03 -14.81
C THR A 125 3.80 17.00 -15.37
N THR A 126 4.08 16.44 -16.55
CA THR A 126 3.24 15.43 -17.19
C THR A 126 4.04 14.20 -17.58
N VAL A 127 3.48 13.02 -17.34
CA VAL A 127 4.04 11.76 -17.84
C VAL A 127 2.97 10.72 -18.11
N ASP A 128 2.85 10.20 -19.33
CA ASP A 128 1.83 9.18 -19.61
C ASP A 128 2.16 7.90 -18.84
N LEU A 129 3.41 7.45 -18.89
CA LEU A 129 3.84 6.21 -18.25
C LEU A 129 5.16 6.32 -17.49
N LEU A 130 5.07 6.19 -16.16
CA LEU A 130 6.21 6.10 -15.25
C LEU A 130 6.30 4.68 -14.68
N GLN A 131 7.38 3.95 -15.03
CA GLN A 131 7.63 2.61 -14.50
C GLN A 131 8.98 2.50 -13.80
N VAL A 132 8.96 2.05 -12.56
CA VAL A 132 10.15 1.53 -11.85
C VAL A 132 9.98 0.02 -11.70
N ARG A 133 10.89 -0.74 -12.30
CA ARG A 133 10.85 -2.21 -12.31
C ARG A 133 12.17 -2.78 -11.79
N ILE A 134 12.07 -3.58 -10.73
CA ILE A 134 13.17 -4.35 -10.17
C ILE A 134 12.75 -5.81 -10.28
N ALA A 135 13.47 -6.62 -11.07
CA ALA A 135 13.09 -8.01 -11.29
C ALA A 135 13.60 -8.90 -10.16
N SER A 136 14.88 -8.82 -9.79
CA SER A 136 15.43 -9.61 -8.70
C SER A 136 16.54 -8.87 -7.96
N ILE A 137 16.51 -8.93 -6.63
CA ILE A 137 17.64 -8.58 -5.75
C ILE A 137 17.86 -9.74 -4.77
N THR A 138 19.10 -10.18 -4.55
CA THR A 138 19.35 -11.15 -3.46
C THR A 138 19.35 -10.41 -2.12
N THR A 139 20.28 -9.49 -1.89
CA THR A 139 20.37 -8.72 -0.65
C THR A 139 20.44 -7.22 -0.91
N VAL A 140 19.74 -6.43 -0.10
CA VAL A 140 19.87 -4.97 -0.10
C VAL A 140 19.58 -4.39 1.27
N ASP A 141 20.48 -3.58 1.85
CA ASP A 141 20.19 -2.97 3.15
C ASP A 141 19.06 -1.94 2.99
N LEU A 142 19.15 -1.07 1.98
CA LEU A 142 18.20 0.01 1.78
C LEU A 142 17.76 0.18 0.32
N LEU A 143 16.49 -0.11 0.05
CA LEU A 143 15.82 0.13 -1.23
C LEU A 143 14.83 1.28 -1.10
N GLN A 144 15.08 2.40 -1.79
CA GLN A 144 14.19 3.55 -1.79
C GLN A 144 13.73 3.94 -3.19
N VAL A 145 12.42 3.99 -3.39
CA VAL A 145 11.78 4.67 -4.53
C VAL A 145 11.09 5.92 -4.00
N ARG A 146 11.53 7.10 -4.44
CA ARG A 146 11.01 8.39 -3.99
C ARG A 146 10.57 9.23 -5.17
N ILE A 147 9.30 9.59 -5.18
CA ILE A 147 8.69 10.53 -6.11
C ILE A 147 8.21 11.71 -5.26
N ALA A 148 8.80 12.89 -5.46
CA ALA A 148 8.45 14.05 -4.65
C ALA A 148 7.21 14.76 -5.21
N SER A 149 7.16 15.05 -6.51
CA SER A 149 5.98 15.68 -7.12
C SER A 149 5.75 15.21 -8.56
N ILE A 150 4.48 14.96 -8.89
CA ILE A 150 4.00 14.82 -10.27
C ILE A 150 2.71 15.63 -10.40
N THR A 151 2.54 16.44 -11.45
CA THR A 151 1.24 17.10 -11.67
C THR A 151 0.26 16.08 -12.24
N THR A 152 0.52 15.55 -13.43
CA THR A 152 -0.34 14.55 -14.08
C THR A 152 0.44 13.32 -14.48
N VAL A 153 -0.16 12.14 -14.25
CA VAL A 153 0.37 10.87 -14.76
C VAL A 153 -0.73 9.87 -15.05
N ASP A 154 -0.84 9.35 -16.25
CA ASP A 154 -1.88 8.36 -16.55
C ASP A 154 -1.56 7.06 -15.79
N LEU A 155 -0.31 6.59 -15.87
CA LEU A 155 0.10 5.33 -15.26
C LEU A 155 1.43 5.42 -14.51
N LEU A 156 1.36 5.27 -13.20
CA LEU A 156 2.52 5.14 -12.31
C LEU A 156 2.61 3.71 -11.76
N GLN A 157 3.67 2.99 -12.11
CA GLN A 157 3.93 1.64 -11.62
C GLN A 157 5.28 1.51 -10.93
N VAL A 158 5.26 1.04 -9.68
CA VAL A 158 6.44 0.52 -8.99
C VAL A 158 6.27 -0.99 -8.85
N ARG A 159 7.18 -1.76 -9.48
CA ARG A 159 7.13 -3.23 -9.50
C ARG A 159 8.43 -3.82 -9.00
N ILE A 160 8.35 -4.62 -7.96
CA ILE A 160 9.44 -5.41 -7.41
C ILE A 160 9.00 -6.87 -7.53
N ALA A 161 9.71 -7.67 -8.33
CA ALA A 161 9.32 -9.06 -8.55
C ALA A 161 9.84 -9.97 -7.42
N SER A 162 11.14 -10.02 -7.18
CA SER A 162 11.70 -10.77 -6.06
C SER A 162 12.78 -10.02 -5.29
N ILE A 163 12.76 -10.14 -3.97
CA ILE A 163 13.87 -9.80 -3.07
C ILE A 163 14.06 -10.97 -2.11
N THR A 164 15.30 -11.44 -1.89
CA THR A 164 15.53 -12.44 -0.84
C THR A 164 15.56 -11.75 0.51
N THR A 165 16.48 -10.82 0.74
CA THR A 165 16.61 -10.09 2.01
C THR A 165 16.68 -8.58 1.79
N VAL A 166 15.98 -7.82 2.63
CA VAL A 166 16.11 -6.36 2.67
C VAL A 166 15.84 -5.78 4.05
N ASP A 167 16.75 -4.99 4.60
CA ASP A 167 16.49 -4.39 5.92
C ASP A 167 15.39 -3.32 5.81
N LEU A 168 15.46 -2.46 4.79
CA LEU A 168 14.48 -1.39 4.60
C LEU A 168 14.07 -1.18 3.15
N LEU A 169 12.80 -1.46 2.85
CA LEU A 169 12.14 -1.17 1.57
C LEU A 169 11.18 0.01 1.75
N GLN A 170 11.47 1.13 1.09
CA GLN A 170 10.60 2.31 1.09
C GLN A 170 10.14 2.71 -0.31
N VAL A 171 8.82 2.80 -0.48
CA VAL A 171 8.19 3.49 -1.61
C VAL A 171 7.52 4.74 -1.06
N ARG A 172 7.97 5.92 -1.51
CA ARG A 172 7.45 7.22 -1.04
C ARG A 172 7.00 8.07 -2.21
N ILE A 173 5.74 8.47 -2.19
CA ILE A 173 5.14 9.42 -3.11
C ILE A 173 4.67 10.61 -2.27
N ALA A 174 5.25 11.81 -2.49
CA ALA A 174 4.92 12.97 -1.66
C ALA A 174 3.68 13.70 -2.16
N SER A 175 3.64 14.10 -3.43
CA SER A 175 2.44 14.68 -4.03
C SER A 175 2.22 14.19 -5.46
N ILE A 176 0.96 13.92 -5.78
CA ILE A 176 0.46 13.80 -7.15
C ILE A 176 -0.82 14.65 -7.24
N THR A 177 -0.98 15.46 -8.29
CA THR A 177 -2.27 16.16 -8.48
C THR A 177 -3.28 15.19 -9.06
N THR A 178 -3.04 14.65 -10.26
CA THR A 178 -3.93 13.69 -10.91
C THR A 178 -3.17 12.43 -11.33
N VAL A 179 -3.79 11.27 -11.11
CA VAL A 179 -3.29 10.00 -11.65
C VAL A 179 -4.40 9.02 -11.94
N ASP A 180 -4.51 8.51 -13.16
CA ASP A 180 -5.56 7.54 -13.47
C ASP A 180 -5.26 6.22 -12.75
N LEU A 181 -4.02 5.74 -12.82
CA LEU A 181 -3.61 4.47 -12.23
C LEU A 181 -2.27 4.53 -11.49
N LEU A 182 -2.33 4.37 -10.18
CA LEU A 182 -1.17 4.22 -9.30
C LEU A 182 -1.08 2.78 -8.79
N GLN A 183 -0.04 2.05 -9.18
CA GLN A 183 0.20 0.68 -8.72
C GLN A 183 1.57 0.52 -8.05
N VAL A 184 1.56 0.02 -6.81
CA VAL A 184 2.74 -0.52 -6.14
C VAL A 184 2.55 -2.03 -6.03
N ARG A 185 3.44 -2.80 -6.67
CA ARG A 185 3.39 -4.27 -6.71
C ARG A 185 4.69 -4.87 -6.22
N ILE A 186 4.60 -5.68 -5.17
CA ILE A 186 5.68 -6.51 -4.65
C ILE A 186 5.23 -7.96 -4.81
N ALA A 187 5.90 -8.75 -5.65
CA ALA A 187 5.47 -10.12 -5.89
C ALA A 187 5.96 -11.06 -4.79
N SER A 188 7.25 -11.11 -4.49
CA SER A 188 7.78 -11.95 -3.42
C SER A 188 8.91 -11.28 -2.66
N ILE A 189 8.88 -11.35 -1.32
CA ILE A 189 10.02 -11.08 -0.45
C ILE A 189 10.19 -12.26 0.51
N THR A 190 11.41 -12.75 0.71
CA THR A 190 11.64 -13.77 1.75
C THR A 190 11.68 -13.10 3.12
N THR A 191 12.65 -12.22 3.35
CA THR A 191 12.79 -11.50 4.62
C THR A 191 12.86 -10.00 4.40
N VAL A 192 12.16 -9.24 5.23
CA VAL A 192 12.30 -7.78 5.29
C VAL A 192 12.08 -7.25 6.69
N ASP A 193 13.00 -6.47 7.25
CA ASP A 193 12.74 -5.90 8.58
C ASP A 193 11.62 -4.85 8.46
N LEU A 194 11.80 -3.88 7.56
CA LEU A 194 10.88 -2.74 7.42
C LEU A 194 10.40 -2.56 5.96
N LEU A 195 9.09 -2.70 5.72
CA LEU A 195 8.43 -2.40 4.45
C LEU A 195 7.48 -1.21 4.61
N HIS A 196 7.85 -0.08 4.02
CA HIS A 196 7.04 1.14 4.05
C HIS A 196 6.56 1.55 2.66
N VAL A 197 5.24 1.61 2.47
CA VAL A 197 4.60 2.28 1.34
C VAL A 197 3.92 3.53 1.86
N ARG A 198 4.41 4.72 1.48
CA ARG A 198 3.89 5.99 1.94
C ARG A 198 3.47 6.88 0.78
N ILE A 199 2.21 7.29 0.80
CA ILE A 199 1.62 8.27 -0.10
C ILE A 199 1.18 9.45 0.77
N ALA A 200 1.76 10.63 0.58
CA ALA A 200 1.45 11.78 1.45
C ALA A 200 0.24 12.58 0.96
N SER A 201 0.15 12.89 -0.32
CA SER A 201 -0.99 13.61 -0.88
C SER A 201 -1.27 13.18 -2.31
N ILE A 202 -2.55 12.95 -2.62
CA ILE A 202 -3.07 12.84 -3.98
C ILE A 202 -4.35 13.69 -4.06
N THR A 203 -4.51 14.51 -5.10
CA THR A 203 -5.79 15.23 -5.27
C THR A 203 -6.82 14.27 -5.85
N THR A 204 -6.59 13.76 -7.06
CA THR A 204 -7.51 12.84 -7.73
C THR A 204 -6.77 11.57 -8.16
N VAL A 205 -7.41 10.41 -7.96
CA VAL A 205 -6.93 9.15 -8.51
C VAL A 205 -8.06 8.19 -8.81
N ASP A 206 -8.19 7.71 -10.04
CA ASP A 206 -9.25 6.74 -10.35
C ASP A 206 -8.95 5.41 -9.66
N LEU A 207 -7.71 4.92 -9.76
CA LEU A 207 -7.33 3.62 -9.21
C LEU A 207 -5.98 3.64 -8.49
N LEU A 208 -6.03 3.46 -7.17
CA LEU A 208 -4.85 3.27 -6.31
C LEU A 208 -4.78 1.82 -5.82
N GLN A 209 -3.74 1.10 -6.23
CA GLN A 209 -3.51 -0.29 -5.81
C GLN A 209 -2.14 -0.48 -5.15
N VAL A 210 -2.14 -0.99 -3.92
CA VAL A 210 -0.97 -1.57 -3.27
C VAL A 210 -1.17 -3.08 -3.20
N ARG A 211 -0.29 -3.85 -3.86
CA ARG A 211 -0.38 -5.31 -3.93
C ARG A 211 0.92 -5.95 -3.47
N ILE A 212 0.82 -6.79 -2.45
CA ILE A 212 1.88 -7.64 -1.94
C ILE A 212 1.42 -9.08 -2.13
N ALA A 213 2.11 -9.87 -2.96
CA ALA A 213 1.67 -11.24 -3.26
C ALA A 213 2.12 -12.22 -2.17
N SER A 214 3.41 -12.24 -1.83
CA SER A 214 3.91 -13.10 -0.75
C SER A 214 5.05 -12.45 0.02
N ILE A 215 5.02 -12.54 1.35
CA ILE A 215 6.17 -12.29 2.23
C ILE A 215 6.33 -13.48 3.17
N THR A 216 7.55 -13.99 3.37
CA THR A 216 7.75 -15.03 4.39
C THR A 216 7.81 -14.39 5.77
N THR A 217 8.79 -13.51 6.03
CA THR A 217 8.95 -12.85 7.33
C THR A 217 9.04 -11.33 7.16
N VAL A 218 8.37 -10.59 8.05
CA VAL A 218 8.52 -9.14 8.14
C VAL A 218 8.29 -8.59 9.54
N ASP A 219 9.20 -7.77 10.07
CA ASP A 219 8.98 -7.18 11.40
C ASP A 219 7.91 -6.08 11.32
N LEU A 220 8.03 -5.15 10.37
CA LEU A 220 7.06 -4.07 10.17
C LEU A 220 6.65 -3.90 8.70
N LEU A 221 5.37 -4.14 8.43
CA LEU A 221 4.71 -3.78 7.17
C LEU A 221 3.79 -2.58 7.40
N GLN A 222 4.16 -1.41 6.86
CA GLN A 222 3.34 -0.21 6.95
C GLN A 222 2.93 0.32 5.58
N VAL A 223 1.62 0.38 5.34
CA VAL A 223 1.01 1.14 4.24
C VAL A 223 0.37 2.39 4.82
N ARG A 224 0.85 3.57 4.44
CA ARG A 224 0.37 4.86 4.94
C ARG A 224 -0.06 5.78 3.80
N ILE A 225 -1.32 6.17 3.83
CA ILE A 225 -1.91 7.18 2.96
C ILE A 225 -2.31 8.36 3.86
N ALA A 226 -1.68 9.52 3.69
CA ALA A 226 -1.93 10.65 4.57
C ALA A 226 -3.14 11.49 4.12
N SER A 227 -3.27 11.80 2.84
CA SER A 227 -4.42 12.53 2.32
C SER A 227 -4.73 12.14 0.88
N ILE A 228 -6.01 11.93 0.58
CA ILE A 228 -6.55 11.86 -0.77
C ILE A 228 -7.81 12.72 -0.82
N THR A 229 -8.00 13.56 -1.85
CA THR A 229 -9.26 14.28 -2.00
C THR A 229 -10.31 13.36 -2.59
N THR A 230 -10.10 12.87 -3.81
CA THR A 230 -11.04 11.95 -4.49
C THR A 230 -10.33 10.69 -4.95
N VAL A 231 -10.98 9.54 -4.76
CA VAL A 231 -10.54 8.28 -5.33
C VAL A 231 -11.69 7.34 -5.65
N ASP A 232 -11.81 6.87 -6.88
CA ASP A 232 -12.89 5.93 -7.21
C ASP A 232 -12.62 4.58 -6.54
N LEU A 233 -11.39 4.06 -6.67
CA LEU A 233 -11.01 2.76 -6.13
C LEU A 233 -9.65 2.76 -5.43
N LEU A 234 -9.68 2.56 -4.11
CA LEU A 234 -8.51 2.34 -3.27
C LEU A 234 -8.45 0.88 -2.82
N GLN A 235 -7.44 0.14 -3.28
CA GLN A 235 -7.20 -1.25 -2.89
C GLN A 235 -5.83 -1.47 -2.25
N VAL A 236 -5.84 -2.01 -1.03
CA VAL A 236 -4.66 -2.62 -0.41
C VAL A 236 -4.89 -4.13 -0.37
N ARG A 237 -4.03 -4.89 -1.07
CA ARG A 237 -4.15 -6.35 -1.17
C ARG A 237 -2.85 -7.02 -0.72
N ILE A 238 -2.98 -7.88 0.28
CA ILE A 238 -1.91 -8.76 0.75
C ILE A 238 -2.43 -10.19 0.52
N ALA A 239 -1.77 -10.96 -0.33
CA ALA A 239 -2.23 -12.33 -0.60
C ALA A 239 -1.72 -13.30 0.48
N SER A 240 -0.42 -13.40 0.73
CA SER A 240 0.09 -14.23 1.81
C SER A 240 1.22 -13.57 2.61
N ILE A 241 1.19 -13.74 3.92
CA ILE A 241 2.31 -13.50 4.83
C ILE A 241 2.45 -14.71 5.76
N THR A 242 3.66 -15.23 5.97
CA THR A 242 3.85 -16.30 6.96
C THR A 242 3.93 -15.70 8.35
N THR A 243 4.91 -14.86 8.64
CA THR A 243 5.09 -14.22 9.95
C THR A 243 5.21 -12.71 9.81
N VAL A 244 4.53 -11.97 10.70
CA VAL A 244 4.71 -10.51 10.81
C VAL A 244 4.51 -10.00 12.23
N ASP A 245 5.44 -9.24 12.79
CA ASP A 245 5.24 -8.68 14.13
C ASP A 245 4.17 -7.57 14.06
N LEU A 246 4.32 -6.64 13.10
CA LEU A 246 3.42 -5.50 12.97
C LEU A 246 2.97 -5.23 11.52
N LEU A 247 1.68 -5.44 11.26
CA LEU A 247 1.02 -5.07 10.00
C LEU A 247 0.11 -3.87 10.22
N GLN A 248 0.46 -2.72 9.63
CA GLN A 248 -0.30 -1.48 9.72
C GLN A 248 -0.75 -0.96 8.36
N VAL A 249 -2.07 -0.81 8.20
CA VAL A 249 -2.67 0.00 7.12
C VAL A 249 -3.24 1.26 7.75
N ARG A 250 -2.72 2.43 7.38
CA ARG A 250 -3.12 3.73 7.94
C ARG A 250 -3.57 4.69 6.84
N ILE A 251 -4.81 5.13 6.94
CA ILE A 251 -5.40 6.17 6.09
C ILE A 251 -5.77 7.33 7.02
N ALA A 252 -5.16 8.50 6.85
CA ALA A 252 -5.42 9.63 7.74
C ALA A 252 -6.64 10.45 7.29
N SER A 253 -6.70 10.90 6.04
CA SER A 253 -7.90 11.54 5.51
C SER A 253 -8.20 11.13 4.07
N ILE A 254 -9.48 10.93 3.79
CA ILE A 254 -10.04 10.86 2.44
C ILE A 254 -11.29 11.75 2.42
N THR A 255 -11.47 12.60 1.41
CA THR A 255 -12.72 13.36 1.28
C THR A 255 -13.80 12.45 0.67
N THR A 256 -13.61 11.99 -0.55
CA THR A 256 -14.57 11.10 -1.23
C THR A 256 -13.88 9.82 -1.72
N VAL A 257 -14.56 8.69 -1.55
CA VAL A 257 -14.13 7.42 -2.15
C VAL A 257 -15.31 6.52 -2.48
N ASP A 258 -15.44 6.05 -3.72
CA ASP A 258 -16.53 5.13 -4.06
C ASP A 258 -16.27 3.76 -3.41
N LEU A 259 -15.05 3.24 -3.56
CA LEU A 259 -14.69 1.92 -3.04
C LEU A 259 -13.32 1.87 -2.37
N LEU A 260 -13.33 1.64 -1.05
CA LEU A 260 -12.15 1.39 -0.23
C LEU A 260 -12.11 -0.08 0.18
N GLN A 261 -11.11 -0.82 -0.31
CA GLN A 261 -10.90 -2.23 0.03
C GLN A 261 -9.53 -2.49 0.64
N VAL A 262 -9.53 -3.03 1.87
CA VAL A 262 -8.35 -3.68 2.46
C VAL A 262 -8.60 -5.18 2.46
N ARG A 263 -7.78 -5.94 1.73
CA ARG A 263 -7.92 -7.40 1.59
C ARG A 263 -6.64 -8.10 2.01
N ILE A 264 -6.76 -8.98 2.99
CA ILE A 264 -5.71 -9.89 3.43
C ILE A 264 -6.24 -11.30 3.18
N ALA A 265 -5.58 -12.09 2.32
CA ALA A 265 -6.07 -13.43 2.01
C ALA A 265 -5.63 -14.42 3.10
N SER A 266 -4.33 -14.53 3.39
CA SER A 266 -3.84 -15.44 4.43
C SER A 266 -2.68 -14.84 5.22
N ILE A 267 -2.74 -14.97 6.55
CA ILE A 267 -1.59 -14.77 7.45
C ILE A 267 -1.47 -15.99 8.36
N THR A 268 -0.26 -16.53 8.55
CA THR A 268 -0.08 -17.61 9.54
C THR A 268 0.00 -17.01 10.94
N THR A 269 1.00 -16.19 11.23
CA THR A 269 1.18 -15.57 12.55
C THR A 269 1.33 -14.06 12.43
N VAL A 270 0.67 -13.32 13.32
CA VAL A 270 0.87 -11.87 13.47
C VAL A 270 0.68 -11.40 14.89
N ASP A 271 1.63 -10.67 15.47
CA ASP A 271 1.44 -10.14 16.82
C ASP A 271 0.39 -9.01 16.77
N LEU A 272 0.55 -8.06 15.84
CA LEU A 272 -0.34 -6.90 15.74
C LEU A 272 -0.77 -6.58 14.30
N LEU A 273 -2.06 -6.77 14.01
CA LEU A 273 -2.70 -6.36 12.77
C LEU A 273 -3.60 -5.14 13.02
N GLN A 274 -3.22 -3.98 12.47
CA GLN A 274 -3.99 -2.74 12.59
C GLN A 274 -4.41 -2.17 11.24
N VAL A 275 -5.72 -1.99 11.08
CA VAL A 275 -6.30 -1.12 10.05
C VAL A 275 -6.84 0.13 10.71
N ARG A 276 -6.27 1.29 10.40
CA ARG A 276 -6.66 2.58 10.98
C ARG A 276 -7.07 3.57 9.90
N ILE A 277 -8.30 4.05 10.02
CA ILE A 277 -8.86 5.13 9.19
C ILE A 277 -9.20 6.27 10.15
N ALA A 278 -8.57 7.43 10.00
CA ALA A 278 -8.82 8.54 10.93
C ALA A 278 -10.04 9.39 10.50
N SER A 279 -10.15 9.72 9.23
CA SER A 279 -11.30 10.49 8.74
C SER A 279 -11.64 10.12 7.30
N ILE A 280 -12.94 9.94 7.03
CA ILE A 280 -13.52 9.88 5.69
C ILE A 280 -14.75 10.78 5.69
N THR A 281 -14.91 11.65 4.69
CA THR A 281 -16.16 12.43 4.58
C THR A 281 -17.26 11.56 3.97
N THR A 282 -17.08 11.10 2.74
CA THR A 282 -18.06 10.24 2.06
C THR A 282 -17.41 8.96 1.53
N VAL A 283 -18.10 7.83 1.71
CA VAL A 283 -17.70 6.56 1.09
C VAL A 283 -18.90 5.69 0.75
N ASP A 284 -19.03 5.24 -0.50
CA ASP A 284 -20.13 4.34 -0.85
C ASP A 284 -19.88 2.95 -0.24
N LEU A 285 -18.67 2.41 -0.40
CA LEU A 285 -18.32 1.09 0.10
C LEU A 285 -16.94 1.02 0.77
N LEU A 286 -16.95 0.79 2.09
CA LEU A 286 -15.76 0.50 2.89
C LEU A 286 -15.73 -0.99 3.26
N GLN A 287 -14.76 -1.73 2.73
CA GLN A 287 -14.58 -3.15 2.99
C GLN A 287 -13.21 -3.47 3.57
N VAL A 288 -13.20 -4.05 4.77
CA VAL A 288 -12.04 -4.74 5.34
C VAL A 288 -12.33 -6.24 5.30
N ARG A 289 -11.53 -7.00 4.54
CA ARG A 289 -11.69 -8.44 4.35
C ARG A 289 -10.42 -9.18 4.74
N ILE A 290 -10.56 -10.08 5.70
CA ILE A 290 -9.51 -11.02 6.11
C ILE A 290 -10.06 -12.42 5.82
N ALA A 291 -9.42 -13.18 4.94
CA ALA A 291 -9.93 -14.52 4.58
C ALA A 291 -9.55 -15.54 5.65
N SER A 292 -8.26 -15.66 5.99
CA SER A 292 -7.80 -16.60 7.02
C SER A 292 -6.63 -16.04 7.83
N ILE A 293 -6.68 -16.21 9.14
CA ILE A 293 -5.52 -16.04 10.04
C ILE A 293 -5.39 -17.30 10.91
N THR A 294 -4.18 -17.82 11.10
CA THR A 294 -3.99 -18.91 12.07
C THR A 294 -3.91 -18.34 13.48
N THR A 295 -2.90 -17.53 13.80
CA THR A 295 -2.72 -16.92 15.13
C THR A 295 -2.56 -15.41 15.02
N VAL A 296 -3.21 -14.68 15.94
CA VAL A 296 -2.99 -13.24 16.11
C VAL A 296 -3.18 -12.79 17.54
N ASP A 297 -2.20 -12.09 18.13
CA ASP A 297 -2.37 -11.58 19.49
C ASP A 297 -3.40 -10.43 19.47
N LEU A 298 -3.24 -9.48 18.55
CA LEU A 298 -4.11 -8.30 18.47
C LEU A 298 -4.52 -7.93 17.04
N LEU A 299 -5.82 -8.08 16.76
CA LEU A 299 -6.48 -7.62 15.53
C LEU A 299 -7.32 -6.39 15.81
N GLN A 300 -6.93 -5.22 15.28
CA GLN A 300 -7.66 -3.98 15.44
C GLN A 300 -8.09 -3.36 14.12
N VAL A 301 -9.39 -3.14 13.97
CA VAL A 301 -9.95 -2.23 12.97
C VAL A 301 -10.45 -0.99 13.69
N ARG A 302 -9.85 0.17 13.40
CA ARG A 302 -10.19 1.45 14.02
C ARG A 302 -10.58 2.48 12.97
N ILE A 303 -11.79 2.99 13.10
CA ILE A 303 -12.32 4.09 12.31
C ILE A 303 -12.61 5.22 13.29
N ALA A 304 -11.91 6.35 13.17
CA ALA A 304 -12.12 7.44 14.12
C ALA A 304 -13.35 8.29 13.77
N SER A 305 -13.51 8.68 12.50
CA SER A 305 -14.68 9.43 12.05
C SER A 305 -15.05 9.10 10.61
N ILE A 306 -16.36 8.94 10.36
CA ILE A 306 -16.96 8.95 9.02
C ILE A 306 -18.15 9.89 9.05
N THR A 307 -18.33 10.75 8.04
CA THR A 307 -19.56 11.55 7.93
C THR A 307 -20.66 10.70 7.33
N THR A 308 -20.52 10.26 6.07
CA THR A 308 -21.51 9.42 5.40
C THR A 308 -20.88 8.13 4.86
N VAL A 309 -21.57 7.01 5.02
CA VAL A 309 -21.20 5.74 4.38
C VAL A 309 -22.42 4.92 4.02
N ASP A 310 -22.57 4.50 2.76
CA ASP A 310 -23.70 3.63 2.39
C ASP A 310 -23.47 2.24 2.97
N LEU A 311 -22.27 1.66 2.78
CA LEU A 311 -21.96 0.32 3.26
C LEU A 311 -20.58 0.20 3.92
N LEU A 312 -20.57 -0.07 5.22
CA LEU A 312 -19.37 -0.42 5.99
C LEU A 312 -19.37 -1.91 6.31
N GLN A 313 -18.40 -2.65 5.76
CA GLN A 313 -18.25 -4.08 5.96
C GLN A 313 -16.88 -4.46 6.51
N VAL A 314 -16.87 -5.07 7.69
CA VAL A 314 -15.72 -5.81 8.22
C VAL A 314 -16.04 -7.30 8.14
N ARG A 315 -15.27 -8.05 7.35
CA ARG A 315 -15.46 -9.48 7.13
C ARG A 315 -14.20 -10.25 7.47
N ILE A 316 -14.36 -11.21 8.38
CA ILE A 316 -13.32 -12.17 8.74
C ILE A 316 -13.89 -13.56 8.43
N ALA A 317 -13.26 -14.33 7.54
CA ALA A 317 -13.78 -15.65 7.19
C ALA A 317 -13.39 -16.69 8.24
N SER A 318 -12.10 -16.83 8.53
CA SER A 318 -11.63 -17.74 9.58
C SER A 318 -10.48 -17.16 10.40
N ILE A 319 -10.53 -17.40 11.72
CA ILE A 319 -9.39 -17.25 12.64
C ILE A 319 -9.28 -18.53 13.45
N THR A 320 -8.09 -19.07 13.64
CA THR A 320 -7.90 -20.18 14.60
C THR A 320 -7.81 -19.62 16.01
N THR A 321 -6.77 -18.85 16.35
CA THR A 321 -6.61 -18.27 17.68
C THR A 321 -6.45 -16.75 17.60
N VAL A 322 -7.11 -16.04 18.52
CA VAL A 322 -6.89 -14.60 18.71
C VAL A 322 -7.04 -14.18 20.17
N ASP A 323 -6.04 -13.52 20.75
CA ASP A 323 -6.18 -13.04 22.13
C ASP A 323 -7.16 -11.87 22.16
N LEU A 324 -7.01 -10.90 21.24
CA LEU A 324 -7.86 -9.70 21.21
C LEU A 324 -8.28 -9.28 19.79
N LEU A 325 -9.58 -9.39 19.52
CA LEU A 325 -10.22 -8.88 18.31
C LEU A 325 -11.05 -7.64 18.63
N GLN A 326 -10.64 -6.48 18.11
CA GLN A 326 -11.33 -5.21 18.32
C GLN A 326 -11.75 -4.54 17.00
N VAL A 327 -13.05 -4.27 16.89
CA VAL A 327 -13.59 -3.32 15.91
C VAL A 327 -14.06 -2.09 16.66
N ARG A 328 -13.44 -0.94 16.40
CA ARG A 328 -13.75 0.33 17.06
C ARG A 328 -14.10 1.40 16.04
N ILE A 329 -15.27 1.97 16.22
CA ILE A 329 -15.75 3.13 15.46
C ILE A 329 -16.01 4.23 16.47
N ALA A 330 -15.32 5.38 16.36
CA ALA A 330 -15.53 6.47 17.30
C ALA A 330 -16.81 7.24 16.94
N SER A 331 -16.92 7.78 15.73
CA SER A 331 -18.14 8.47 15.29
C SER A 331 -18.51 8.15 13.85
N ILE A 332 -19.81 7.99 13.62
CA ILE A 332 -20.44 8.00 12.29
C ILE A 332 -21.61 8.98 12.34
N THR A 333 -21.74 9.86 11.33
CA THR A 333 -22.95 10.69 11.24
C THR A 333 -24.08 9.86 10.62
N THR A 334 -23.94 9.41 9.37
CA THR A 334 -24.95 8.59 8.70
C THR A 334 -24.35 7.31 8.16
N VAL A 335 -25.07 6.20 8.32
CA VAL A 335 -24.72 4.93 7.66
C VAL A 335 -25.96 4.13 7.28
N ASP A 336 -26.11 3.74 6.01
CA ASP A 336 -27.25 2.91 5.63
C ASP A 336 -27.06 1.49 6.16
N LEU A 337 -25.88 0.89 5.96
CA LEU A 337 -25.59 -0.48 6.41
C LEU A 337 -24.21 -0.64 7.04
N LEU A 338 -24.18 -0.97 8.33
CA LEU A 338 -22.99 -1.36 9.07
C LEU A 338 -23.01 -2.86 9.35
N GLN A 339 -22.04 -3.59 8.80
CA GLN A 339 -21.90 -5.03 8.93
C GLN A 339 -20.53 -5.44 9.48
N VAL A 340 -20.53 -6.11 10.63
CA VAL A 340 -19.39 -6.88 11.13
C VAL A 340 -19.73 -8.36 11.01
N ARG A 341 -18.98 -9.10 10.19
CA ARG A 341 -19.22 -10.53 9.94
C ARG A 341 -17.97 -11.35 10.21
N ILE A 342 -18.11 -12.31 11.09
CA ILE A 342 -17.09 -13.31 11.39
C ILE A 342 -17.71 -14.67 11.07
N ALA A 343 -17.12 -15.44 10.14
CA ALA A 343 -17.69 -16.75 9.81
C ALA A 343 -17.29 -17.80 10.86
N SER A 344 -16.01 -17.97 11.15
CA SER A 344 -15.58 -18.94 12.17
C SER A 344 -14.39 -18.44 13.00
N ILE A 345 -14.45 -18.65 14.31
CA ILE A 345 -13.30 -18.53 15.24
C ILE A 345 -13.19 -19.83 16.03
N THR A 346 -11.97 -20.38 16.18
CA THR A 346 -11.77 -21.51 17.11
C THR A 346 -11.68 -20.98 18.54
N THR A 347 -10.68 -20.17 18.85
CA THR A 347 -10.49 -19.62 20.20
C THR A 347 -10.34 -18.10 20.15
N VAL A 348 -10.98 -17.40 21.08
CA VAL A 348 -10.77 -15.97 21.31
C VAL A 348 -10.86 -15.59 22.78
N ASP A 349 -9.84 -14.94 23.34
CA ASP A 349 -9.94 -14.50 24.74
C ASP A 349 -10.90 -13.30 24.82
N LEU A 350 -10.73 -12.29 23.97
CA LEU A 350 -11.57 -11.10 23.99
C LEU A 350 -12.00 -10.62 22.60
N LEU A 351 -13.32 -10.61 22.36
CA LEU A 351 -13.94 -10.05 21.16
C LEU A 351 -14.74 -8.79 21.49
N GLN A 352 -14.31 -7.64 20.99
CA GLN A 352 -14.97 -6.35 21.22
C GLN A 352 -15.41 -5.67 19.92
N VAL A 353 -16.69 -5.33 19.84
CA VAL A 353 -17.21 -4.37 18.86
C VAL A 353 -17.70 -3.14 19.61
N ARG A 354 -17.05 -1.99 19.39
CA ARG A 354 -17.37 -0.74 20.08
C ARG A 354 -17.67 0.37 19.10
N ILE A 355 -18.82 0.99 19.27
CA ILE A 355 -19.23 2.19 18.54
C ILE A 355 -19.54 3.28 19.56
N ALA A 356 -18.81 4.40 19.52
CA ALA A 356 -18.99 5.45 20.54
C ALA A 356 -20.19 6.35 20.22
N SER A 357 -20.34 6.79 18.98
CA SER A 357 -21.53 7.52 18.53
C SER A 357 -21.93 7.20 17.10
N ILE A 358 -23.24 7.10 16.88
CA ILE A 358 -23.88 7.12 15.55
C ILE A 358 -25.03 8.14 15.61
N THR A 359 -25.16 9.01 14.61
CA THR A 359 -26.36 9.87 14.53
C THR A 359 -27.50 9.10 13.90
N THR A 360 -27.36 8.64 12.66
CA THR A 360 -28.37 7.86 11.95
C THR A 360 -27.80 6.55 11.41
N VAL A 361 -28.56 5.47 11.56
CA VAL A 361 -28.28 4.20 10.91
C VAL A 361 -29.55 3.45 10.53
N ASP A 362 -29.64 3.01 9.28
CA ASP A 362 -30.80 2.21 8.85
C ASP A 362 -30.63 0.77 9.37
N LEU A 363 -29.49 0.14 9.13
CA LEU A 363 -29.25 -1.24 9.54
C LEU A 363 -27.85 -1.46 10.15
N LEU A 364 -27.83 -1.90 11.40
CA LEU A 364 -26.62 -2.35 12.09
C LEU A 364 -26.66 -3.86 12.33
N GLN A 365 -25.68 -4.59 11.79
CA GLN A 365 -25.57 -6.03 11.91
C GLN A 365 -24.19 -6.48 12.41
N VAL A 366 -24.17 -7.18 13.54
CA VAL A 366 -23.01 -7.95 13.99
C VAL A 366 -23.37 -9.43 13.92
N ARG A 367 -22.67 -10.19 13.08
CA ARG A 367 -22.93 -11.63 12.89
C ARG A 367 -21.67 -12.44 13.07
N ILE A 368 -21.74 -13.42 13.97
CA ILE A 368 -20.74 -14.46 14.13
C ILE A 368 -21.39 -15.80 13.83
N ALA A 369 -20.85 -16.58 12.88
CA ALA A 369 -21.49 -17.84 12.50
C ALA A 369 -21.12 -18.99 13.46
N SER A 370 -19.84 -19.14 13.79
CA SER A 370 -19.39 -20.11 14.80
C SER A 370 -18.22 -19.58 15.62
N ILE A 371 -18.24 -19.88 16.92
CA ILE A 371 -17.11 -19.72 17.85
C ILE A 371 -17.00 -21.02 18.65
N ASN A 372 -15.82 -21.64 18.78
CA ASN A 372 -15.71 -22.78 19.69
C ASN A 372 -15.56 -22.29 21.13
N THR A 373 -14.50 -21.54 21.43
CA THR A 373 -14.24 -21.01 22.78
C THR A 373 -14.14 -19.48 22.76
N VAL A 374 -14.77 -18.83 23.74
CA VAL A 374 -14.56 -17.41 24.03
C VAL A 374 -14.57 -17.13 25.52
N ASP A 375 -13.59 -16.39 26.01
CA ASP A 375 -13.58 -15.98 27.42
C ASP A 375 -14.51 -14.77 27.62
N LEU A 376 -14.38 -13.72 26.80
CA LEU A 376 -15.20 -12.52 26.89
C LEU A 376 -15.66 -11.97 25.53
N LEU A 377 -16.98 -11.87 25.38
CA LEU A 377 -17.63 -11.20 24.25
C LEU A 377 -18.30 -9.90 24.66
N GLN A 378 -17.96 -8.79 23.98
CA GLN A 378 -18.54 -7.47 24.21
C GLN A 378 -18.96 -6.77 22.92
N VAL A 379 -20.24 -6.39 22.85
CA VAL A 379 -20.77 -5.48 21.84
C VAL A 379 -21.34 -4.26 22.57
N ARG A 380 -20.80 -3.08 22.26
CA ARG A 380 -21.16 -1.82 22.94
C ARG A 380 -21.39 -0.70 21.94
N ILE A 381 -22.58 -0.09 22.05
CA ILE A 381 -22.94 1.15 21.37
C ILE A 381 -23.27 2.17 22.47
N ALA A 382 -22.51 3.26 22.54
CA ALA A 382 -22.62 4.21 23.65
C ALA A 382 -23.62 5.34 23.42
N SER A 383 -23.85 5.73 22.17
CA SER A 383 -24.84 6.74 21.79
C SER A 383 -25.33 6.48 20.37
N ILE A 384 -26.65 6.53 20.19
CA ILE A 384 -27.32 6.40 18.90
C ILE A 384 -28.55 7.30 18.90
N THR A 385 -28.72 8.15 17.90
CA THR A 385 -29.87 9.08 17.84
C THR A 385 -31.06 8.42 17.15
N THR A 386 -30.88 7.96 15.91
CA THR A 386 -31.89 7.23 15.14
C THR A 386 -31.34 5.87 14.67
N VAL A 387 -32.17 4.84 14.80
CA VAL A 387 -31.88 3.50 14.29
C VAL A 387 -33.17 2.85 13.81
N ASP A 388 -33.18 2.37 12.57
CA ASP A 388 -34.32 1.60 12.06
C ASP A 388 -34.23 0.14 12.54
N LEU A 389 -33.07 -0.52 12.35
CA LEU A 389 -32.89 -1.92 12.74
C LEU A 389 -31.49 -2.24 13.30
N LEU A 390 -31.46 -2.88 14.48
CA LEU A 390 -30.25 -3.37 15.16
C LEU A 390 -30.31 -4.91 15.30
N GLN A 391 -29.28 -5.61 14.84
CA GLN A 391 -29.18 -7.07 14.95
C GLN A 391 -27.79 -7.52 15.40
N VAL A 392 -27.75 -8.31 16.47
CA VAL A 392 -26.53 -9.00 16.93
C VAL A 392 -26.85 -10.49 16.99
N ARG A 393 -26.14 -11.31 16.20
CA ARG A 393 -26.40 -12.74 16.09
C ARG A 393 -25.13 -13.58 16.19
N ILE A 394 -25.18 -14.60 17.04
CA ILE A 394 -24.17 -15.66 17.13
C ILE A 394 -24.90 -16.97 16.87
N ALA A 395 -24.55 -17.67 15.78
CA ALA A 395 -25.33 -18.83 15.37
C ALA A 395 -24.94 -20.12 16.10
N SER A 396 -23.69 -20.25 16.54
CA SER A 396 -23.20 -21.41 17.29
C SER A 396 -22.03 -21.01 18.18
N ILE A 397 -22.07 -21.43 19.44
CA ILE A 397 -21.02 -21.24 20.43
C ILE A 397 -20.87 -22.50 21.29
N THR A 398 -19.66 -22.97 21.57
CA THR A 398 -19.45 -24.20 22.37
C THR A 398 -19.18 -23.87 23.84
N THR A 399 -18.23 -22.99 24.13
CA THR A 399 -17.91 -22.55 25.50
C THR A 399 -17.81 -21.03 25.59
N VAL A 400 -18.41 -20.48 26.65
CA VAL A 400 -18.36 -19.05 27.01
C VAL A 400 -18.14 -18.95 28.51
N ASP A 401 -17.14 -18.18 28.94
CA ASP A 401 -16.93 -17.89 30.37
C ASP A 401 -17.77 -16.68 30.81
N LEU A 402 -17.66 -15.53 30.11
CA LEU A 402 -18.41 -14.31 30.43
C LEU A 402 -19.01 -13.62 29.19
N LEU A 403 -20.32 -13.31 29.25
CA LEU A 403 -21.04 -12.58 28.20
C LEU A 403 -21.55 -11.21 28.69
N GLN A 404 -21.18 -10.13 27.99
CA GLN A 404 -21.68 -8.79 28.28
C GLN A 404 -22.12 -8.06 26.99
N ALA A 405 -23.44 -7.99 26.77
CA ALA A 405 -24.03 -7.11 25.77
C ALA A 405 -24.62 -5.88 26.49
N LEU A 406 -24.01 -4.71 26.30
CA LEU A 406 -24.46 -3.46 26.91
C LEU A 406 -24.79 -2.44 25.82
N THR A 407 -26.08 -2.18 25.64
CA THR A 407 -26.59 -1.07 24.82
C THR A 407 -27.08 0.03 25.76
N LEU A 408 -26.42 1.19 25.75
CA LEU A 408 -26.98 2.40 26.38
C LEU A 408 -27.57 3.24 25.24
N THR A 409 -28.87 3.11 25.02
CA THR A 409 -29.59 3.87 23.99
C THR A 409 -30.27 5.08 24.62
N THR A 410 -30.10 6.24 23.99
CA THR A 410 -30.97 7.41 24.14
C THR A 410 -31.62 7.64 22.78
N ALA A 411 -32.40 6.66 22.31
CA ALA A 411 -32.98 6.67 20.97
C ALA A 411 -34.37 7.32 20.99
N THR A 412 -34.63 8.25 20.07
CA THR A 412 -35.99 8.71 19.75
C THR A 412 -36.43 8.08 18.43
N THR A 413 -37.38 7.15 18.54
CA THR A 413 -38.22 6.51 17.49
C THR A 413 -37.54 5.63 16.44
N GLY A 414 -37.99 4.37 16.41
CA GLY A 414 -37.59 3.24 15.55
C GLY A 414 -37.83 1.93 16.33
N LEU A 415 -38.32 0.84 15.69
CA LEU A 415 -38.59 -0.45 16.36
C LEU A 415 -37.25 -1.08 16.81
N VAL A 416 -36.77 -0.72 18.02
CA VAL A 416 -35.57 -1.32 18.61
C VAL A 416 -35.87 -2.76 19.06
N HIS A 417 -35.81 -3.71 18.12
CA HIS A 417 -35.76 -5.14 18.43
C HIS A 417 -34.33 -5.57 18.70
N ALA A 418 -33.85 -5.37 19.94
CA ALA A 418 -32.61 -5.98 20.39
C ALA A 418 -32.83 -7.48 20.67
N LEU A 419 -32.84 -8.32 19.63
CA LEU A 419 -32.97 -9.76 19.78
C LEU A 419 -31.57 -10.39 19.87
N MET A 420 -31.05 -10.58 21.09
CA MET A 420 -29.85 -11.37 21.31
C MET A 420 -30.24 -12.85 21.32
N VAL A 421 -30.24 -13.50 20.16
CA VAL A 421 -30.49 -14.95 20.06
C VAL A 421 -29.18 -15.69 20.16
N LEU A 422 -28.94 -16.29 21.33
CA LEU A 422 -27.97 -17.38 21.50
C LEU A 422 -28.72 -18.69 21.26
N PHE A 423 -28.36 -19.42 20.21
CA PHE A 423 -28.78 -20.82 20.13
C PHE A 423 -27.73 -21.65 20.85
N ASP A 424 -28.02 -22.01 22.10
CA ASP A 424 -27.34 -23.12 22.75
C ASP A 424 -27.93 -24.41 22.16
N LYS A 425 -27.14 -25.10 21.35
CA LYS A 425 -27.45 -26.45 20.90
C LYS A 425 -26.23 -27.30 21.25
N ASN A 426 -26.05 -27.59 22.53
CA ASN A 426 -25.46 -28.84 22.98
C ASN A 426 -26.04 -29.24 24.34
N ASP A 427 -27.35 -29.47 24.32
CA ASP A 427 -27.94 -30.45 25.22
C ASP A 427 -27.60 -31.84 24.65
N THR A 428 -26.38 -32.32 24.94
CA THR A 428 -26.07 -33.75 24.85
C THR A 428 -26.02 -34.32 26.26
N SER A 429 -27.16 -34.26 26.96
CA SER A 429 -27.47 -35.27 27.96
C SER A 429 -27.91 -36.53 27.22
N THR A 430 -27.03 -37.53 27.15
CA THR A 430 -27.30 -38.96 27.37
C THR A 430 -26.02 -39.74 27.17
#